data_AF-W6LE14-F1
#
_entry.id   AF-W6LE14-F1
#
_cell.length_a   1.000
_cell.length_b   1.000
_cell.length_c   1.000
_cell.angle_alpha   90.00
_cell.angle_beta   90.00
_cell.angle_gamma   90.00
#
_symmetry.space_group_name_H-M   'P 1'
#
loop_
_entity.id
_entity.type
_entity.pdbx_description
1 polymer ?
#
loop_
_entity_poly.entity_id
_entity_poly.type
_entity_poly.pdbx_seq_one_letter_code
_entity_poly.pdbx_strand_id
1 'polypeptide(L)'
;MSDLKKGNRFQANTSNQTELGSTRTLRIKLNVLHRTIKDLTFAKKEVEQETERLEKIRATEPDRVTQQENVLNEAKMMVPHSTNRIRTAAKDISDYIDKEKECINDEELLTQAKSVLIEAEKVLDDNL
;
A
#
# COMPACT_ATOMS: atom_id res chain seq x y z
N MET A 1 27.72 -53.73 -3.56
CA MET A 1 27.79 -52.35 -3.03
C MET A 1 27.62 -51.39 -4.20
N SER A 2 26.49 -50.67 -4.26
CA SER A 2 26.36 -49.28 -4.75
C SER A 2 24.93 -49.06 -5.29
N ASP A 3 23.98 -48.84 -4.39
CA ASP A 3 22.66 -48.33 -4.76
C ASP A 3 22.75 -46.82 -5.01
N LEU A 4 22.50 -46.43 -6.26
CA LEU A 4 22.43 -45.05 -6.71
C LEU A 4 21.21 -44.36 -6.06
N LYS A 5 21.49 -43.37 -5.21
CA LYS A 5 20.52 -42.39 -4.70
C LYS A 5 19.85 -41.66 -5.89
N LYS A 6 18.66 -42.10 -6.32
CA LYS A 6 17.80 -41.29 -7.22
C LYS A 6 17.22 -40.14 -6.42
N GLY A 7 17.86 -38.98 -6.49
CA GLY A 7 17.32 -37.71 -6.00
C GLY A 7 16.00 -37.37 -6.71
N ASN A 8 14.99 -37.01 -5.93
CA ASN A 8 13.60 -36.86 -6.36
C ASN A 8 13.39 -35.52 -7.11
N ARG A 9 13.73 -35.48 -8.41
CA ARG A 9 13.62 -34.28 -9.29
C ARG A 9 12.26 -33.57 -9.26
N PHE A 10 11.18 -34.28 -8.96
CA PHE A 10 9.84 -33.69 -8.87
C PHE A 10 9.66 -32.75 -7.67
N GLN A 11 10.27 -33.03 -6.52
CA GLN A 11 10.16 -32.15 -5.35
C GLN A 11 10.89 -30.82 -5.54
N ALA A 12 12.06 -30.84 -6.21
CA ALA A 12 12.86 -29.64 -6.47
C ALA A 12 12.18 -28.65 -7.43
N ASN A 13 11.36 -29.13 -8.37
CA ASN A 13 10.65 -28.25 -9.29
C ASN A 13 9.45 -27.55 -8.64
N THR A 14 8.76 -28.23 -7.71
CA THR A 14 7.63 -27.67 -6.97
C THR A 14 8.08 -26.64 -5.93
N SER A 15 9.17 -26.89 -5.19
CA SER A 15 9.72 -25.93 -4.22
C SER A 15 10.12 -24.62 -4.88
N ASN A 16 10.86 -24.68 -6.00
CA ASN A 16 11.28 -23.49 -6.74
C ASN A 16 10.09 -22.69 -7.30
N GLN A 17 9.00 -23.36 -7.68
CA GLN A 17 7.79 -22.68 -8.18
C GLN A 17 7.04 -21.95 -7.06
N THR A 18 6.97 -22.55 -5.86
CA THR A 18 6.36 -21.94 -4.66
C THR A 18 7.17 -20.73 -4.18
N GLU A 19 8.50 -20.80 -4.21
CA GLU A 19 9.39 -19.68 -3.85
C GLU A 19 9.26 -18.48 -4.80
N LEU A 20 9.24 -18.75 -6.11
CA LEU A 20 9.01 -17.72 -7.13
C LEU A 20 7.61 -17.10 -7.02
N GLY A 21 6.61 -17.92 -6.72
CA GLY A 21 5.24 -17.47 -6.47
C GLY A 21 5.15 -16.53 -5.26
N SER A 22 5.87 -16.86 -4.19
CA SER A 22 5.84 -16.09 -2.95
C SER A 22 6.53 -14.73 -3.08
N THR A 23 7.72 -14.73 -3.67
CA THR A 23 8.47 -13.52 -3.99
C THR A 23 7.68 -12.58 -4.92
N ARG A 24 7.05 -13.14 -5.97
CA ARG A 24 6.21 -12.36 -6.89
C ARG A 24 5.00 -11.74 -6.18
N THR A 25 4.35 -12.50 -5.31
CA THR A 25 3.17 -12.04 -4.58
C THR A 25 3.53 -10.91 -3.62
N LEU A 26 4.65 -11.00 -2.91
CA LEU A 26 5.15 -9.91 -2.07
C LEU A 26 5.38 -8.63 -2.89
N ARG A 27 6.03 -8.71 -4.06
CA ARG A 27 6.22 -7.54 -4.95
C ARG A 27 4.89 -6.90 -5.35
N ILE A 28 3.86 -7.69 -5.63
CA ILE A 28 2.54 -7.18 -5.98
C ILE A 28 1.92 -6.43 -4.80
N LYS A 29 1.96 -7.02 -3.60
CA LYS A 29 1.43 -6.40 -2.38
C LYS A 29 2.15 -5.08 -2.04
N LEU A 30 3.48 -5.04 -2.17
CA LEU A 30 4.27 -3.81 -1.98
C LEU A 30 3.87 -2.71 -2.97
N ASN A 31 3.69 -3.05 -4.23
CA ASN A 31 3.22 -2.10 -5.23
C ASN A 31 1.81 -1.57 -4.94
N VAL A 32 0.94 -2.38 -4.34
CA VAL A 32 -0.37 -1.92 -3.85
C VAL A 32 -0.18 -0.89 -2.74
N LEU A 33 0.64 -1.20 -1.72
CA LEU A 33 0.89 -0.28 -0.60
C LEU A 33 1.46 1.07 -1.08
N HIS A 34 2.48 1.05 -1.96
CA HIS A 34 3.03 2.27 -2.54
C HIS A 34 1.99 3.14 -3.26
N ARG A 35 1.08 2.53 -4.02
CA ARG A 35 0.00 3.28 -4.67
C ARG A 35 -0.94 3.89 -3.64
N THR A 36 -1.32 3.13 -2.60
CA THR A 36 -2.21 3.65 -1.56
C THR A 36 -1.60 4.80 -0.75
N ILE A 37 -0.27 4.79 -0.53
CA ILE A 37 0.46 5.90 0.09
C ILE A 37 0.37 7.17 -0.79
N LYS A 38 0.56 7.02 -2.10
CA LYS A 38 0.40 8.12 -3.05
C LYS A 38 -1.04 8.62 -3.09
N ASP A 39 -2.03 7.72 -3.10
CA ASP A 39 -3.45 8.08 -3.08
C ASP A 39 -3.80 8.97 -1.88
N LEU A 40 -3.28 8.66 -0.68
CA LEU A 40 -3.46 9.51 0.51
C LEU A 40 -2.79 10.88 0.34
N THR A 41 -1.57 10.90 -0.21
CA THR A 41 -0.84 12.15 -0.47
C THR A 41 -1.63 13.08 -1.41
N PHE A 42 -2.22 12.53 -2.49
CA PHE A 42 -3.08 13.28 -3.40
C PHE A 42 -4.39 13.72 -2.74
N ALA A 43 -5.02 12.85 -1.95
CA ALA A 43 -6.25 13.21 -1.23
C ALA A 43 -6.03 14.39 -0.27
N LYS A 44 -4.89 14.44 0.44
CA LYS A 44 -4.52 15.59 1.29
C LYS A 44 -4.39 16.88 0.49
N LYS A 45 -3.65 16.81 -0.63
CA LYS A 45 -3.45 17.95 -1.51
C LYS A 45 -4.77 18.46 -2.10
N GLU A 46 -5.69 17.56 -2.45
CA GLU A 46 -7.02 17.93 -2.92
C GLU A 46 -7.80 18.69 -1.84
N VAL A 47 -7.75 18.25 -0.58
CA VAL A 47 -8.39 18.97 0.54
C VAL A 47 -7.83 20.38 0.69
N GLU A 48 -6.51 20.56 0.59
CA GLU A 48 -5.88 21.89 0.62
C GLU A 48 -6.37 22.77 -0.53
N GLN A 49 -6.34 22.24 -1.77
CA GLN A 49 -6.75 22.97 -2.97
C GLN A 49 -8.23 23.38 -2.93
N GLU A 50 -9.11 22.47 -2.51
CA GLU A 50 -10.54 22.74 -2.44
C GLU A 50 -10.91 23.65 -1.25
N THR A 51 -10.08 23.67 -0.20
CA THR A 51 -10.17 24.66 0.89
C THR A 51 -9.83 26.05 0.36
N GLU A 52 -8.70 26.21 -0.33
CA GLU A 52 -8.32 27.49 -0.94
C GLU A 52 -9.34 27.97 -1.98
N ARG A 53 -9.91 27.04 -2.76
CA ARG A 53 -10.96 27.35 -3.74
C ARG A 53 -12.23 27.85 -3.05
N LEU A 54 -12.63 27.23 -1.95
CA LEU A 54 -13.79 27.65 -1.16
C LEU A 54 -13.62 29.08 -0.64
N GLU A 55 -12.47 29.43 -0.09
CA GLU A 55 -12.21 30.79 0.40
C GLU A 55 -12.30 31.85 -0.71
N LYS A 56 -11.83 31.53 -1.92
CA LYS A 56 -11.98 32.41 -3.09
C LYS A 56 -13.46 32.56 -3.48
N ILE A 57 -14.19 31.45 -3.56
CA ILE A 57 -15.62 31.43 -3.93
C ILE A 57 -16.47 32.21 -2.92
N ARG A 58 -16.16 32.15 -1.61
CA ARG A 58 -16.85 32.95 -0.58
C ARG A 58 -16.77 34.46 -0.86
N ALA A 59 -15.69 34.93 -1.47
CA ALA A 59 -15.50 36.35 -1.77
C ALA A 59 -16.08 36.76 -3.14
N THR A 60 -16.12 35.86 -4.12
CA THR A 60 -16.46 36.20 -5.52
C THR A 60 -17.82 35.70 -5.98
N GLU A 61 -18.27 34.54 -5.49
CA GLU A 61 -19.43 33.80 -5.99
C GLU A 61 -20.24 33.19 -4.81
N PRO A 62 -20.95 34.01 -4.00
CA PRO A 62 -21.62 33.55 -2.77
C PRO A 62 -22.68 32.45 -2.99
N ASP A 63 -23.30 32.45 -4.16
CA ASP A 63 -24.29 31.46 -4.59
C ASP A 63 -23.70 30.06 -4.83
N ARG A 64 -22.38 29.96 -5.07
CA ARG A 64 -21.69 28.68 -5.29
C ARG A 64 -21.04 28.09 -4.04
N VAL A 65 -21.08 28.81 -2.92
CA VAL A 65 -20.44 28.40 -1.66
C VAL A 65 -20.91 27.02 -1.21
N THR A 66 -22.21 26.79 -1.15
CA THR A 66 -22.78 25.50 -0.70
C THR A 66 -22.35 24.34 -1.59
N GLN A 67 -22.26 24.56 -2.91
CA GLN A 67 -21.78 23.54 -3.84
C GLN A 67 -20.30 23.22 -3.56
N GLN A 68 -19.48 24.24 -3.37
CA GLN A 68 -18.06 24.08 -3.11
C GLN A 68 -17.79 23.43 -1.74
N GLU A 69 -18.61 23.69 -0.72
CA GLU A 69 -18.55 23.01 0.57
C GLU A 69 -18.80 21.50 0.43
N ASN A 70 -19.72 21.08 -0.44
CA ASN A 70 -19.95 19.67 -0.72
C ASN A 70 -18.73 19.01 -1.37
N VAL A 71 -18.11 19.67 -2.35
CA VAL A 71 -16.87 19.18 -2.99
C VAL A 71 -15.74 19.02 -1.97
N LEU A 72 -15.54 20.02 -1.10
CA LEU A 72 -14.55 19.94 -0.02
C LEU A 72 -14.86 18.79 0.96
N ASN A 73 -16.13 18.57 1.29
CA ASN A 73 -16.53 17.47 2.16
C ASN A 73 -16.23 16.11 1.52
N GLU A 74 -16.51 15.93 0.22
CA GLU A 74 -16.15 14.71 -0.51
C GLU A 74 -14.64 14.47 -0.52
N ALA A 75 -13.84 15.52 -0.79
CA ALA A 75 -12.38 15.45 -0.72
C ALA A 75 -11.89 15.04 0.68
N LYS A 76 -12.47 15.64 1.75
CA LYS A 76 -12.15 15.28 3.14
C LYS A 76 -12.47 13.83 3.46
N MET A 77 -13.53 13.27 2.90
CA MET A 77 -13.89 11.85 3.08
C MET A 77 -12.93 10.88 2.38
N MET A 78 -12.16 11.35 1.38
CA MET A 78 -11.15 10.52 0.72
C MET A 78 -9.91 10.29 1.60
N VAL A 79 -9.59 11.20 2.51
CA VAL A 79 -8.45 11.05 3.45
C VAL A 79 -8.61 9.82 4.36
N PRO A 80 -9.70 9.65 5.15
CA PRO A 80 -9.89 8.45 5.96
C PRO A 80 -10.06 7.18 5.11
N HIS A 81 -10.64 7.29 3.91
CA HIS A 81 -10.72 6.17 2.97
C HIS A 81 -9.33 5.65 2.56
N SER A 82 -8.46 6.54 2.07
CA SER A 82 -7.09 6.18 1.68
C SER A 82 -6.26 5.71 2.87
N THR A 83 -6.43 6.34 4.05
CA THR A 83 -5.79 5.93 5.32
C THR A 83 -6.16 4.47 5.66
N ASN A 84 -7.43 4.09 5.57
CA ASN A 84 -7.87 2.72 5.83
C ASN A 84 -7.34 1.71 4.80
N ARG A 85 -7.19 2.12 3.54
CA ARG A 85 -6.57 1.28 2.49
C ARG A 85 -5.10 1.01 2.78
N ILE A 86 -4.35 2.02 3.25
CA ILE A 86 -2.95 1.84 3.67
C ILE A 86 -2.87 0.85 4.84
N ARG A 87 -3.68 1.03 5.89
CA ARG A 87 -3.70 0.09 7.05
C ARG A 87 -3.98 -1.35 6.63
N THR A 88 -4.96 -1.54 5.75
CA THR A 88 -5.32 -2.86 5.23
C THR A 88 -4.17 -3.48 4.43
N ALA A 89 -3.54 -2.71 3.53
CA ALA A 89 -2.44 -3.19 2.70
C ALA A 89 -1.18 -3.48 3.53
N ALA A 90 -0.85 -2.63 4.51
CA ALA A 90 0.28 -2.83 5.41
C ALA A 90 0.11 -4.11 6.25
N LYS A 91 -1.09 -4.32 6.81
CA LYS A 91 -1.42 -5.55 7.52
C LYS A 91 -1.31 -6.78 6.61
N ASP A 92 -1.86 -6.71 5.40
CA ASP A 92 -1.80 -7.81 4.43
C ASP A 92 -0.35 -8.17 4.05
N ILE A 93 0.55 -7.19 3.94
CA ILE A 93 1.98 -7.44 3.72
C ILE A 93 2.61 -8.10 4.94
N SER A 94 2.36 -7.58 6.15
CA SER A 94 2.91 -8.15 7.39
C SER A 94 2.47 -9.60 7.58
N ASP A 95 1.16 -9.87 7.49
CA ASP A 95 0.58 -11.20 7.60
C ASP A 95 1.14 -12.15 6.52
N TYR A 96 1.45 -11.62 5.33
CA TYR A 96 2.02 -12.41 4.23
C TYR A 96 3.48 -12.77 4.47
N ILE A 97 4.30 -11.81 4.92
CA ILE A 97 5.71 -12.07 5.26
C ILE A 97 5.79 -13.08 6.41
N ASP A 98 4.96 -12.94 7.45
CA ASP A 98 4.99 -13.87 8.58
C ASP A 98 4.68 -15.32 8.18
N LYS A 99 3.79 -15.50 7.19
CA LYS A 99 3.40 -16.82 6.67
C LYS A 99 4.41 -17.40 5.68
N GLU A 100 4.95 -16.58 4.78
CA GLU A 100 5.70 -17.05 3.61
C GLU A 100 7.19 -16.72 3.65
N LYS A 101 7.72 -16.12 4.73
CA LYS A 101 9.14 -15.71 4.83
C LYS A 101 10.15 -16.80 4.47
N GLU A 102 9.86 -18.06 4.80
CA GLU A 102 10.74 -19.20 4.50
C GLU A 102 10.78 -19.53 2.99
N CYS A 103 9.75 -19.12 2.25
CA CYS A 103 9.64 -19.27 0.81
C CYS A 103 10.15 -18.02 0.04
N ILE A 104 10.54 -16.95 0.74
CA ILE A 104 10.99 -15.69 0.13
C ILE A 104 12.52 -15.62 0.23
N ASN A 105 13.18 -16.13 -0.81
CA ASN A 105 14.65 -16.10 -0.94
C ASN A 105 15.14 -14.80 -1.61
N ASP A 106 14.63 -13.65 -1.16
CA ASP A 106 14.97 -12.32 -1.67
C ASP A 106 15.07 -11.33 -0.49
N GLU A 107 16.27 -11.25 0.09
CA GLU A 107 16.55 -10.43 1.28
C GLU A 107 16.43 -8.93 0.99
N GLU A 108 16.76 -8.50 -0.24
CA GLU A 108 16.59 -7.12 -0.66
C GLU A 108 15.10 -6.75 -0.67
N LEU A 109 14.25 -7.61 -1.25
CA LEU A 109 12.81 -7.41 -1.25
C LEU A 109 12.21 -7.38 0.16
N LEU A 110 12.69 -8.23 1.08
CA LEU A 110 12.26 -8.20 2.49
C LEU A 110 12.67 -6.90 3.18
N THR A 111 13.86 -6.38 2.87
CA THR A 111 14.35 -5.10 3.38
C THR A 111 13.52 -3.94 2.82
N GLN A 112 13.23 -3.95 1.52
CA GLN A 112 12.33 -3.00 0.89
C GLN A 112 10.95 -3.05 1.56
N ALA A 113 10.41 -4.25 1.82
CA ALA A 113 9.11 -4.40 2.45
C ALA A 113 9.05 -3.72 3.82
N LYS A 114 10.08 -3.92 4.66
CA LYS A 114 10.20 -3.23 5.96
C LYS A 114 10.26 -1.71 5.79
N SER A 115 11.04 -1.21 4.84
CA SER A 115 11.15 0.22 4.57
C SER A 115 9.80 0.84 4.18
N VAL A 116 9.03 0.16 3.33
CA VAL A 116 7.72 0.66 2.87
C VAL A 116 6.67 0.58 3.98
N LEU A 117 6.74 -0.42 4.87
CA LEU A 117 5.89 -0.47 6.07
C LEU A 117 6.17 0.70 7.02
N ILE A 118 7.45 1.05 7.24
CA ILE A 118 7.83 2.22 8.03
C ILE A 118 7.34 3.52 7.37
N GLU A 119 7.48 3.64 6.05
CA GLU A 119 6.94 4.78 5.30
C GLU A 119 5.42 4.89 5.48
N ALA A 120 4.71 3.76 5.40
CA ALA A 120 3.26 3.70 5.61
C ALA A 120 2.88 4.16 7.02
N GLU A 121 3.55 3.67 8.06
CA GLU A 121 3.33 4.10 9.45
C GLU A 121 3.56 5.60 9.61
N LYS A 122 4.68 6.12 9.11
CA LYS A 122 4.99 7.55 9.17
C LYS A 122 3.89 8.41 8.53
N VAL A 123 3.43 8.03 7.33
CA VAL A 123 2.38 8.77 6.60
C VAL A 123 1.02 8.65 7.32
N LEU A 124 0.79 7.56 8.05
CA LEU A 124 -0.41 7.38 8.88
C LEU A 124 -0.37 8.24 10.16
N ASP A 125 0.79 8.35 10.81
CA ASP A 125 1.00 9.14 12.02
C ASP A 125 0.91 10.64 11.75
N ASP A 126 1.34 11.10 10.57
CA ASP A 126 1.10 12.47 10.08
C ASP A 126 -0.41 12.79 9.86
N ASN A 127 -1.35 11.91 10.27
CA ASN A 127 -2.81 12.12 10.24
C ASN A 127 -3.48 12.18 11.63
N LEU A 128 -2.72 12.05 12.73
CA LEU A 128 -3.20 12.18 14.12
C LEU A 128 -2.81 13.54 14.71
#